data_AF-A0A932ZQT6-F1
#
_entry.id   AF-A0A932ZQT6-F1
#
_cell.length_a   1.000
_cell.length_b   1.000
_cell.length_c   1.000
_cell.angle_alpha   90.00
_cell.angle_beta   90.00
_cell.angle_gamma   90.00
#
_symmetry.space_group_name_H-M   'P 1'
#
loop_
_entity.id
_entity.type
_entity.pdbx_description
1 polymer ?
#
loop_
_entity_poly.entity_id
_entity_poly.type
_entity_poly.pdbx_seq_one_letter_code
_entity_poly.pdbx_strand_id
1 'polypeptide(L)' 'MRRAMAAAILGLCACLGSTALAGTDFTGQAPPEITVAEWINSDPATLASLRGGVVLLEFWGTH' A
#
# COMPACT_ATOMS: atom_id res chain seq x y z
N MET A 1 50.22 -6.31 13.26
CA MET A 1 49.47 -6.14 11.99
C MET A 1 48.33 -7.15 11.75
N ARG A 2 48.11 -8.18 12.59
CA ARG A 2 47.08 -9.22 12.38
C ARG A 2 45.76 -9.05 13.16
N ARG A 3 45.64 -8.02 14.00
CA ARG A 3 44.46 -7.78 14.87
C ARG A 3 43.54 -6.66 14.39
N ALA A 4 44.01 -5.81 13.48
CA ALA A 4 43.23 -4.68 12.95
C ALA A 4 42.23 -5.09 11.84
N MET A 5 42.35 -6.30 11.31
CA MET A 5 41.57 -6.73 10.13
C MET A 5 40.22 -7.36 10.51
N ALA A 6 40.08 -7.91 11.72
CA ALA A 6 38.84 -8.57 12.16
C ALA A 6 37.73 -7.58 12.58
N ALA A 7 38.09 -6.34 12.97
CA ALA A 7 37.14 -5.35 13.45
C ALA A 7 36.44 -4.56 12.32
N ALA A 8 36.99 -4.59 11.10
CA ALA A 8 36.44 -3.84 9.97
C ALA A 8 35.26 -4.55 9.28
N ILE A 9 35.10 -5.86 9.46
CA ILE A 9 34.07 -6.67 8.78
C ILE A 9 32.74 -6.65 9.55
N LEU A 10 32.75 -6.41 10.87
CA LEU A 10 31.53 -6.37 11.69
C LEU A 10 30.81 -5.00 11.71
N GLY A 11 31.46 -3.93 11.23
CA GLY A 11 30.92 -2.56 11.29
C GLY A 11 30.01 -2.15 10.14
N LEU A 12 29.96 -2.92 9.05
CA LEU A 12 29.29 -2.52 7.81
C LEU A 12 27.87 -3.08 7.67
N CYS A 13 27.43 -3.98 8.54
CA CYS A 13 26.18 -4.73 8.36
C CYS A 13 24.93 -4.09 9.01
N ALA A 14 25.06 -2.97 9.73
CA ALA A 14 23.97 -2.42 10.54
C ALA A 14 23.11 -1.35 9.85
N CYS A 15 23.47 -0.88 8.64
CA CYS A 15 22.76 0.22 7.97
C CYS A 15 21.91 -0.23 6.76
N LEU A 16 21.96 -1.52 6.38
CA LEU A 16 20.99 -2.11 5.45
C LEU A 16 19.74 -2.53 6.22
N GLY A 17 19.24 -1.64 7.08
CA GLY A 17 17.89 -1.76 7.60
C GLY A 17 16.96 -1.55 6.42
N SER A 18 16.41 -2.63 5.89
CA SER A 18 15.33 -2.58 4.90
C SER A 18 14.27 -1.63 5.43
N THR A 19 14.22 -0.42 4.90
CA THR A 19 13.02 0.41 4.99
C THR A 19 11.99 -0.32 4.16
N ALA A 20 11.29 -1.27 4.78
CA ALA A 20 10.04 -1.76 4.23
C ALA A 20 9.20 -0.51 3.99
N LEU A 21 8.75 -0.32 2.74
CA LEU A 21 7.69 0.63 2.43
C LEU A 21 6.47 0.15 3.22
N ALA A 22 6.36 0.60 4.47
CA ALA A 22 5.13 0.45 5.23
C ALA A 22 4.11 1.30 4.48
N GLY A 23 3.34 0.64 3.61
CA GLY A 23 2.17 1.27 3.01
C GLY A 23 1.26 1.78 4.13
N THR A 24 0.58 2.89 3.88
CA THR A 24 -0.37 3.43 4.85
C THR A 24 -1.48 2.40 5.07
N ASP A 25 -1.62 1.90 6.29
CA ASP A 25 -2.71 0.99 6.65
C ASP A 25 -3.98 1.80 6.93
N PHE A 26 -5.01 1.57 6.12
CA PHE A 26 -6.32 2.21 6.23
C PHE A 26 -7.39 1.26 6.78
N THR A 27 -7.01 0.09 7.27
CA THR A 27 -7.95 -0.91 7.81
C THR A 27 -8.75 -0.33 8.98
N GLY A 28 -10.06 -0.56 8.98
CA GLY A 28 -10.98 -0.05 10.00
C GLY A 28 -11.40 1.41 9.84
N GLN A 29 -10.81 2.14 8.88
CA GLN A 29 -11.27 3.47 8.52
C GLN A 29 -12.47 3.41 7.55
N ALA A 30 -13.32 4.43 7.61
CA ALA A 30 -14.39 4.55 6.62
C ALA A 30 -13.77 4.81 5.24
N PRO A 31 -14.20 4.11 4.18
CA PRO A 31 -13.71 4.38 2.84
C PRO A 31 -14.14 5.79 2.41
N PRO A 32 -13.27 6.57 1.74
CA PRO A 32 -13.66 7.85 1.17
C PRO A 32 -14.65 7.65 0.03
N GLU A 33 -15.54 8.63 -0.20
CA GLU A 33 -16.48 8.59 -1.32
C GLU A 33 -15.73 8.72 -2.66
N ILE A 34 -16.25 8.06 -3.70
CA ILE A 34 -15.64 8.03 -5.04
C ILE A 34 -16.50 8.83 -6.00
N THR A 35 -15.87 9.71 -6.76
CA THR A 35 -16.51 10.39 -7.89
C THR A 35 -16.12 9.67 -9.17
N VAL A 36 -17.11 9.18 -9.90
CA VAL A 36 -16.93 8.44 -11.15
C VAL A 36 -17.49 9.29 -12.29
N ALA A 37 -16.70 9.50 -13.33
CA ALA A 37 -17.11 10.30 -14.49
C ALA A 37 -18.12 9.56 -15.38
N GLU A 38 -17.92 8.26 -15.56
CA GLU A 38 -18.75 7.43 -16.44
C GLU A 38 -18.89 6.02 -15.86
N TRP A 39 -20.11 5.48 -15.96
CA TRP A 39 -20.42 4.10 -15.60
C TRP A 39 -20.61 3.28 -16.87
N ILE A 40 -19.96 2.12 -16.93
CA ILE A 40 -20.02 1.23 -18.09
C ILE A 40 -20.93 0.05 -17.76
N ASN A 41 -21.97 -0.13 -18.57
CA ASN A 41 -22.95 -1.24 -18.45
C ASN A 41 -23.68 -1.32 -17.10
N SER A 42 -23.80 -0.20 -16.38
CA SER A 42 -24.54 -0.15 -15.11
C SER A 42 -25.15 1.23 -14.89
N ASP A 43 -26.13 1.28 -14.00
CA ASP A 43 -26.58 2.53 -13.43
C ASP A 43 -25.48 3.12 -12.52
N PRO A 44 -25.47 4.45 -12.29
CA PRO A 44 -24.58 5.06 -11.33
C PRO A 44 -24.76 4.53 -9.90
N ALA A 45 -23.64 4.34 -9.18
CA ALA A 45 -23.64 3.90 -7.79
C ALA A 45 -22.80 4.82 -6.89
N THR A 46 -23.07 4.78 -5.58
CA THR A 46 -22.27 5.44 -4.54
C THR A 46 -21.83 4.41 -3.50
N LEU A 47 -20.77 4.68 -2.74
CA LEU A 47 -20.41 3.76 -1.65
C LEU A 47 -21.50 3.67 -0.58
N ALA A 48 -22.24 4.76 -0.36
CA ALA A 48 -23.38 4.78 0.55
C ALA A 48 -24.50 3.83 0.12
N SER A 49 -24.83 3.75 -1.17
CA SER A 49 -25.89 2.87 -1.69
C SER A 49 -25.52 1.38 -1.66
N LEU A 50 -24.24 1.05 -1.53
CA LEU A 50 -23.72 -0.33 -1.51
C LEU A 50 -23.51 -0.88 -0.08
N ARG A 51 -23.88 -0.12 0.95
CA ARG A 51 -23.79 -0.57 2.35
C ARG A 51 -24.61 -1.83 2.59
N GLY A 52 -24.14 -2.67 3.51
CA GLY A 52 -24.73 -3.98 3.81
C GLY A 52 -24.11 -5.14 3.00
N GLY A 53 -23.33 -4.83 1.96
CA GLY A 53 -22.50 -5.79 1.23
C GLY A 53 -21.00 -5.62 1.49
N VAL A 54 -20.23 -6.60 1.02
CA VAL A 54 -18.77 -6.47 0.84
C VAL A 54 -18.52 -5.93 -0.56
N VAL A 55 -17.82 -4.80 -0.65
CA VAL A 55 -17.51 -4.13 -1.92
C VAL A 55 -16.04 -4.35 -2.25
N LEU A 56 -15.76 -4.87 -3.45
CA LEU A 56 -14.42 -4.99 -4.02
C LEU A 56 -14.19 -3.83 -5.01
N LEU A 57 -13.10 -3.10 -4.85
CA LEU A 57 -12.66 -2.08 -5.80
C LEU A 57 -11.36 -2.55 -6.46
N GLU A 58 -11.35 -2.56 -7.78
CA GLU A 58 -10.19 -2.93 -8.58
C GLU A 58 -9.81 -1.76 -9.48
N PHE A 59 -8.54 -1.37 -9.43
CA PHE A 59 -8.00 -0.27 -10.22
C PHE A 59 -7.19 -0.84 -11.38
N TRP A 60 -7.61 -0.50 -12.60
CA TRP A 60 -6.99 -0.90 -13.85
C TRP A 60 -6.31 0.31 -14.48
N GLY A 61 -5.13 0.11 -15.08
CA GLY A 61 -4.47 1.11 -15.91
C GLY A 61 -4.21 0.53 -17.29
N THR A 62 -4.40 1.35 -18.32
CA THR A 62 -3.89 1.06 -19.67
C THR A 62 -2.60 1.83 -19.83
N HIS A 63 -1.47 1.12 -19.94
CA HIS A 63 -0.16 1.69 -20.18
C HIS A 63 -0.02 2.25 -21.60
#